data_AF-A0A1M3N0K4-F1
#
_entry.id   AF-A0A1M3N0K4-F1
#
_cell.length_a   1.000
_cell.length_b   1.000
_cell.length_c   1.000
_cell.angle_alpha   90.00
_cell.angle_beta   90.00
_cell.angle_gamma   90.00
#
_symmetry.space_group_name_H-M   'P 1'
#
loop_
_entity.id
_entity.type
_entity.pdbx_description
1 polymer ?
#
loop_
_entity_poly.entity_id
_entity_poly.type
_entity_poly.pdbx_seq_one_letter_code
_entity_poly.pdbx_strand_id
1 'polypeptide(L)'
;MDRRKRASTTSTVEHGACAVCGARDARLLVMVELPGGAAATLCGSHALMHSRMAEPSRTVTELRAALCERRSTDRRALGEGDELAERLTAAFTRERRAHERRVG
;
A
#
# COMPACT_ATOMS: atom_id res chain seq x y z
N MET A 1 18.31 30.55 23.34
CA MET A 1 16.97 30.00 22.97
C MET A 1 16.91 29.96 21.45
N ASP A 2 17.48 28.91 20.85
CA ASP A 2 17.64 28.81 19.40
C ASP A 2 16.43 28.12 18.74
N ARG A 3 15.60 28.94 18.07
CA ARG A 3 14.58 28.49 17.13
C ARG A 3 15.26 27.86 15.91
N ARG A 4 15.64 26.59 16.02
CA ARG A 4 16.08 25.78 14.88
C ARG A 4 14.92 25.58 13.91
N LYS A 5 14.91 26.47 12.91
CA LYS A 5 14.17 26.46 11.65
C LYS A 5 14.26 25.07 11.02
N ARG A 6 13.23 24.22 11.21
CA ARG A 6 13.17 22.91 10.55
C ARG A 6 12.91 23.15 9.07
N ALA A 7 13.86 22.72 8.23
CA ALA A 7 13.72 22.68 6.79
C ALA A 7 12.50 21.83 6.45
N SER A 8 11.47 22.46 5.87
CA SER A 8 10.32 21.79 5.28
C SER A 8 10.78 21.16 3.96
N THR A 9 11.20 19.90 4.00
CA THR A 9 11.28 19.07 2.80
C THR A 9 9.85 18.78 2.36
N THR A 10 9.31 19.67 1.54
CA THR A 10 8.00 19.52 0.90
C THR A 10 8.12 18.37 -0.08
N SER A 11 7.84 17.16 0.39
CA SER A 11 7.72 15.98 -0.47
C SER A 11 6.51 16.18 -1.37
N THR A 12 6.75 16.34 -2.66
CA THR A 12 5.73 16.35 -3.71
C THR A 12 4.82 15.14 -3.53
N VAL A 13 3.54 15.40 -3.28
CA VAL A 13 2.51 14.36 -3.23
C VAL A 13 2.42 13.76 -4.64
N GLU A 14 2.85 12.52 -4.80
CA GLU A 14 2.66 11.77 -6.05
C GLU A 14 1.17 11.44 -6.17
N HIS A 15 0.43 12.29 -6.87
CA HIS A 15 -1.01 12.16 -7.13
C HIS A 15 -1.22 11.11 -8.22
N GLY A 16 -1.31 9.83 -7.86
CA GLY A 16 -1.65 8.77 -8.84
C GLY A 16 -1.11 7.39 -8.53
N ALA A 17 -0.32 7.23 -7.47
CA ALA A 17 0.13 5.94 -7.01
C ALA A 17 0.16 5.86 -5.49
N CYS A 18 -0.02 4.66 -4.95
CA CYS A 18 0.22 4.41 -3.54
C CYS A 18 1.71 4.63 -3.23
N ALA A 19 1.99 5.51 -2.27
CA ALA A 19 3.34 5.86 -1.86
C ALA A 19 4.14 4.68 -1.31
N VAL A 20 3.48 3.59 -0.89
CA VAL A 20 4.13 2.39 -0.33
C VAL A 20 4.41 1.34 -1.41
N CYS A 21 3.39 0.89 -2.15
CA CYS A 21 3.54 -0.23 -3.10
C CYS A 21 3.38 0.15 -4.58
N GLY A 22 3.21 1.43 -4.90
CA GLY A 22 3.11 1.92 -6.29
C GLY A 22 1.80 1.56 -7.01
N ALA A 23 0.80 1.00 -6.33
CA ALA A 23 -0.50 0.68 -6.94
C ALA A 23 -1.15 1.95 -7.51
N ARG A 24 -1.67 1.91 -8.75
CA ARG A 24 -2.15 3.10 -9.48
C ARG A 24 -3.66 3.14 -9.75
N ASP A 25 -4.42 2.14 -9.29
CA ASP A 25 -5.89 2.15 -9.48
C ASP A 25 -6.50 3.29 -8.67
N ALA A 26 -6.87 4.38 -9.35
CA ALA A 26 -7.38 5.60 -8.75
C ALA A 26 -8.59 5.38 -7.83
N ARG A 27 -9.42 4.36 -8.10
CA ARG A 27 -10.61 4.03 -7.28
C ARG A 27 -10.25 3.51 -5.90
N LEU A 28 -9.01 3.05 -5.74
CA LEU A 28 -8.50 2.42 -4.51
C LEU A 28 -7.51 3.33 -3.77
N LEU A 29 -7.24 4.53 -4.29
CA LEU A 29 -6.32 5.50 -3.71
C LEU A 29 -7.08 6.47 -2.80
N VAL A 30 -6.51 6.69 -1.61
CA VAL A 30 -6.99 7.66 -0.63
C VAL A 30 -5.83 8.53 -0.20
N MET A 31 -6.09 9.82 0.04
CA MET A 31 -5.12 10.68 0.71
C MET A 31 -5.23 10.51 2.21
N VAL A 32 -4.08 10.38 2.87
CA VAL A 32 -3.97 10.40 4.33
C VAL A 32 -3.09 11.56 4.76
N GLU A 33 -3.49 12.23 5.83
CA GLU A 33 -2.67 13.24 6.48
C GLU A 33 -1.73 12.57 7.49
N LEU A 34 -0.46 12.96 7.45
CA LEU A 34 0.57 12.51 8.38
C LEU A 34 0.74 13.53 9.50
N PRO A 35 1.12 13.08 10.71
CA PRO A 35 1.46 14.00 11.79
C PRO A 35 2.59 14.95 11.36
N GLY A 36 2.30 16.26 11.35
CA GLY A 36 3.21 17.28 10.84
C GLY A 36 2.72 18.00 9.58
N GLY A 37 1.52 17.67 9.08
CA GLY A 37 0.85 18.39 7.99
C GLY A 37 1.27 17.95 6.59
N ALA A 38 2.07 16.89 6.48
CA ALA A 38 2.34 16.25 5.20
C ALA A 38 1.16 15.37 4.77
N ALA A 39 0.96 15.19 3.47
CA ALA A 39 -0.06 14.30 2.92
C ALA A 39 0.58 13.19 2.09
N ALA A 40 -0.04 12.01 2.06
CA ALA A 40 0.42 10.87 1.28
C ALA A 40 -0.76 10.14 0.62
N THR A 41 -0.58 9.73 -0.64
CA THR A 41 -1.53 8.88 -1.35
C THR A 41 -1.28 7.40 -1.00
N LEU A 42 -2.27 6.69 -0.46
CA LEU A 42 -2.17 5.28 -0.10
C LEU A 42 -3.28 4.46 -0.79
N CYS A 43 -3.03 3.19 -1.06
CA CYS A 43 -4.11 2.27 -1.42
C CYS A 43 -4.88 1.87 -0.16
N GLY A 44 -6.15 1.43 -0.30
CA GLY A 44 -7.00 1.05 0.82
C GLY A 44 -6.35 0.11 1.85
N SER A 45 -5.55 -0.87 1.40
CA SER A 45 -4.80 -1.75 2.30
C SER A 45 -3.77 -0.99 3.16
N HIS A 46 -2.96 -0.11 2.56
CA HIS A 46 -1.94 0.64 3.30
C HIS A 46 -2.55 1.75 4.16
N ALA A 47 -3.66 2.34 3.73
CA ALA A 47 -4.41 3.28 4.56
C ALA A 47 -4.95 2.59 5.83
N LEU A 48 -5.53 1.39 5.68
CA LEU A 48 -6.02 0.60 6.80
C LEU A 48 -4.88 0.13 7.72
N MET A 49 -3.74 -0.26 7.15
CA MET A 49 -2.57 -0.63 7.95
C MET A 49 -2.06 0.57 8.74
N HIS A 50 -1.91 1.73 8.10
CA HIS A 50 -1.49 2.98 8.74
C HIS A 50 -2.43 3.37 9.88
N SER A 51 -3.75 3.29 9.69
CA SER A 51 -4.72 3.62 10.74
C SER A 51 -4.70 2.67 11.95
N ARG A 52 -4.13 1.47 11.80
CA ARG A 52 -3.99 0.46 12.87
C ARG A 52 -2.64 0.48 13.55
N MET A 53 -1.70 1.31 13.09
CA MET A 53 -0.39 1.45 13.74
C MET A 53 -0.55 2.16 15.08
N ALA A 54 0.12 1.64 16.11
CA ALA A 54 0.17 2.29 17.42
C ALA A 54 0.95 3.61 17.35
N GLU A 55 2.04 3.64 16.57
CA GLU A 55 2.85 4.82 16.31
C GLU A 55 2.63 5.31 14.87
N PRO A 56 2.05 6.49 14.66
CA PRO A 56 1.78 7.01 13.32
C PRO A 56 3.08 7.50 12.65
N SER A 57 3.27 7.12 11.39
CA SER A 57 4.40 7.58 10.57
C SER A 57 4.24 9.06 10.21
N ARG A 58 5.29 9.86 10.43
CA ARG A 58 5.30 11.31 10.18
C ARG A 58 5.75 11.65 8.77
N THR A 59 6.44 10.73 8.11
CA THR A 59 7.00 10.92 6.77
C THR A 59 6.65 9.75 5.85
N VAL A 60 6.65 10.00 4.53
CA VAL A 60 6.46 8.96 3.51
C VAL A 60 7.55 7.88 3.60
N THR A 61 8.77 8.27 3.96
CA THR A 61 9.90 7.36 4.19
C THR A 61 9.66 6.42 5.37
N GLU A 62 9.14 6.93 6.49
CA GLU A 62 8.74 6.09 7.62
C GLU A 62 7.58 5.14 7.27
N LEU A 63 6.59 5.66 6.52
CA LEU A 63 5.48 4.87 5.98
C LEU A 63 5.99 3.68 5.14
N ARG A 64 6.94 3.94 4.25
CA ARG A 64 7.56 2.90 3.42
C ARG A 64 8.28 1.87 4.26
N ALA A 65 9.14 2.29 5.19
CA ALA A 65 9.86 1.35 6.05
C ALA A 65 8.88 0.46 6.84
N ALA A 66 7.90 1.06 7.52
CA ALA A 66 6.98 0.34 8.38
C ALA A 66 6.01 -0.61 7.64
N LEU A 67 5.58 -0.24 6.43
CA LEU A 67 4.54 -0.98 5.69
C LEU A 67 5.08 -1.85 4.56
N CYS A 68 6.23 -1.51 3.96
CA CYS A 68 6.80 -2.28 2.86
C CYS A 68 7.39 -3.61 3.36
N GLU A 69 8.03 -3.63 4.53
CA GLU A 69 8.57 -4.85 5.15
C GLU A 69 7.48 -5.89 5.47
N ARG A 70 6.27 -5.44 5.84
CA ARG A 70 5.12 -6.35 6.06
C ARG A 70 4.69 -7.08 4.79
N ARG A 71 4.95 -6.50 3.62
CA ARG A 71 4.59 -7.06 2.31
C ARG A 71 5.76 -7.71 1.58
N SER A 72 6.96 -7.77 2.20
CA SER A 72 8.14 -8.32 1.55
C SER A 72 7.80 -9.66 0.90
N THR A 73 8.06 -9.73 -0.39
CA THR A 73 7.99 -10.95 -1.18
C THR A 73 8.91 -12.02 -0.63
N ASP A 74 9.85 -11.69 0.25
CA ASP A 74 10.71 -12.63 0.96
C ASP A 74 9.93 -13.64 1.82
N ARG A 75 8.86 -13.23 2.50
CA ARG A 75 7.98 -14.22 3.19
C ARG A 75 7.13 -15.05 2.22
N ARG A 76 7.06 -14.63 0.96
CA ARG A 76 6.44 -15.35 -0.16
C ARG A 76 7.48 -16.01 -1.06
N ALA A 77 8.77 -15.88 -0.76
CA ALA A 77 9.85 -16.51 -1.48
C ALA A 77 9.90 -17.96 -1.00
N LEU A 78 8.99 -18.74 -1.57
CA LEU A 78 9.22 -20.11 -1.98
C LEU A 78 9.98 -20.96 -0.95
N GLY A 79 9.22 -21.49 0.02
CA GLY A 79 9.39 -22.92 0.25
C GLY A 79 9.12 -23.65 -1.07
N GLU A 80 9.90 -24.69 -1.37
CA GLU A 80 9.76 -25.53 -2.58
C GLU A 80 8.29 -25.70 -2.97
N GLY A 81 8.01 -25.53 -4.27
CA GLY A 81 6.66 -25.46 -4.85
C GLY A 81 5.61 -26.25 -4.08
N ASP A 82 4.82 -25.54 -3.28
CA ASP A 82 3.73 -26.14 -2.53
C ASP A 82 2.64 -26.57 -3.54
N GLU A 83 2.60 -27.88 -3.83
CA GLU A 83 1.60 -28.48 -4.72
C GLU A 83 0.16 -28.07 -4.32
N LEU A 84 -0.09 -27.82 -3.02
CA LEU A 84 -1.37 -27.33 -2.56
C LEU A 84 -1.64 -25.90 -3.05
N ALA A 85 -0.65 -25.01 -2.99
CA ALA A 85 -0.76 -23.64 -3.47
C ALA A 85 -1.02 -23.59 -4.99
N GLU A 86 -0.40 -24.50 -5.76
CA GLU A 86 -0.67 -24.66 -7.19
C GLU A 86 -2.11 -25.15 -7.44
N ARG A 87 -2.56 -26.18 -6.72
CA ARG A 87 -3.93 -26.71 -6.82
C ARG A 87 -4.99 -25.66 -6.47
N LEU A 88 -4.76 -24.87 -5.42
CA LEU A 88 -5.64 -23.78 -5.03
C LEU A 88 -5.66 -22.67 -6.09
N THR A 89 -4.49 -22.28 -6.60
CA THR A 89 -4.40 -21.29 -7.67
C THR A 89 -5.16 -21.78 -8.90
N ALA A 90 -4.97 -23.02 -9.34
CA ALA A 90 -5.66 -23.60 -10.49
C ALA A 90 -7.19 -23.67 -10.32
N ALA A 91 -7.68 -24.01 -9.12
CA ALA A 91 -9.10 -24.10 -8.82
C ALA A 91 -9.80 -22.72 -8.91
N PHE A 92 -9.16 -21.66 -8.43
CA PHE A 92 -9.82 -20.35 -8.29
C PHE A 92 -9.41 -19.32 -9.38
N THR A 93 -8.42 -19.60 -10.22
CA THR A 93 -8.03 -18.69 -11.33
C THR A 93 -8.69 -19.01 -12.67
N ARG A 94 -9.25 -20.23 -12.85
CA ARG A 94 -9.95 -20.62 -14.09
C ARG A 94 -11.29 -19.90 -14.29
N GLU A 95 -11.93 -19.43 -13.22
CA GLU A 95 -13.12 -18.56 -13.30
C GLU A 95 -12.74 -17.09 -13.37
N ARG A 96 -12.06 -16.71 -14.45
CA ARG A 96 -11.91 -15.29 -14.81
C ARG A 96 -13.27 -14.78 -15.31
N ARG A 97 -14.17 -14.50 -14.36
CA ARG A 97 -15.37 -13.66 -14.48
C ARG A 97 -16.18 -13.89 -15.76
N ALA A 98 -17.05 -14.90 -15.76
CA ALA A 98 -18.24 -14.90 -16.60
C ALA A 98 -19.26 -13.85 -16.10
N HIS A 99 -18.82 -12.59 -15.98
CA HIS A 99 -19.72 -11.45 -15.85
C HIS A 99 -19.84 -10.84 -17.25
N GLU A 100 -20.37 -11.64 -18.18
CA GLU A 100 -21.12 -11.12 -19.31
C GLU A 100 -22.16 -10.18 -18.72
N ARG A 101 -21.92 -8.88 -18.93
CA ARG A 101 -22.87 -7.83 -18.58
C ARG A 101 -24.17 -8.17 -19.30
N ARG A 102 -25.24 -8.29 -18.52
CA ARG A 102 -26.64 -8.26 -18.96
C ARG A 102 -26.79 -7.40 -20.22
N VAL A 103 -27.00 -8.06 -21.36
CA VAL A 103 -27.84 -7.51 -22.42
C VAL A 103 -29.27 -7.77 -21.94
N GLY A 104 -29.99 -6.68 -21.64
CA GLY A 104 -31.32 -6.68 -21.06
C GLY A 104 -31.59 -5.32 -20.45
#